data_AF-A0A1V5Q7H5-F1
#
_entry.id   AF-A0A1V5Q7H5-F1
#
_cell.length_a   1.000
_cell.length_b   1.000
_cell.length_c   1.000
_cell.angle_alpha   90.00
_cell.angle_beta   90.00
_cell.angle_gamma   90.00
#
_symmetry.space_group_name_H-M   'P 1'
#
loop_
_entity.id
_entity.type
_entity.pdbx_description
1 polymer ?
#
loop_
_entity_poly.entity_id
_entity_poly.type
_entity_poly.pdbx_seq_one_letter_code
_entity_poly.pdbx_strand_id
1 'polypeptide(L)'
;MFYDLREKIISFVTSRFLVPFLMLAVIFFVLIARIFKLQIVNGDSYRANFTLSIEKQVNIPSTRGNIYDRNGELLAYNKLAYSVTITDTIESGSTKNRELNEIVLKTVDIIEGNGDSVINDFGIYLDEDNNFCFSYTGTKHQRFLADIYGKALVSELSYDQRNANPDMVMSYLCSASKYGIGAYTGNEGSKVGFIPQMGFTKKQMLDISIIRYNLSLNGFQKYIATTIASDVSDKTVAEIMENSDILQGVTITEDTIRKYNHSVYFSQILGYTGRISEEEYEQYSASDPNYSTNDYVGKTGIEFSMESELQGQKGSETIYVDNLGRILETDNVVAPTAGNDVYLTIDTNLQKAVYRLLECFISMTLLEIRA
;
A
#
# COMPACT_ATOMS: atom_id res chain seq x y z
N MET A 1 -75.90 10.78 27.09
CA MET A 1 -74.44 10.55 26.99
C MET A 1 -74.07 9.15 26.51
N PHE A 2 -74.43 8.05 27.21
CA PHE A 2 -74.17 6.68 26.69
C PHE A 2 -75.09 6.26 25.53
N TYR A 3 -76.33 6.75 25.49
CA TYR A 3 -77.25 6.50 24.37
C TYR A 3 -76.82 7.24 23.08
N ASP A 4 -76.36 8.49 23.20
CA ASP A 4 -75.81 9.25 22.06
C ASP A 4 -74.53 8.61 21.50
N LEU A 5 -73.70 8.03 22.37
CA LEU A 5 -72.52 7.26 21.97
C LEU A 5 -72.92 5.99 21.23
N ARG A 6 -73.94 5.27 21.71
CA ARG A 6 -74.44 4.05 21.06
C ARG A 6 -75.09 4.34 19.70
N GLU A 7 -75.88 5.40 19.56
CA GLU A 7 -76.47 5.80 18.27
C GLU A 7 -75.43 6.33 17.28
N LYS A 8 -74.44 7.10 17.75
CA LYS A 8 -73.28 7.49 16.92
C LYS A 8 -72.47 6.27 16.48
N ILE A 9 -72.31 5.26 17.33
CA ILE A 9 -71.64 4.01 16.97
C ILE A 9 -72.48 3.21 15.95
N ILE A 10 -73.79 3.08 16.13
CA ILE A 10 -74.67 2.33 15.21
C ILE A 10 -74.76 3.03 13.85
N SER A 11 -74.87 4.36 13.80
CA SER A 11 -74.87 5.13 12.53
C SER A 11 -73.50 5.09 11.83
N PHE A 12 -72.40 5.07 12.57
CA PHE A 12 -71.06 4.84 12.03
C PHE A 12 -70.89 3.41 11.51
N VAL A 13 -71.48 2.42 12.18
CA VAL A 13 -71.42 1.00 11.80
C VAL A 13 -72.27 0.68 10.56
N THR A 14 -73.36 1.42 10.35
CA THR A 14 -74.24 1.26 9.18
C THR A 14 -73.81 2.14 7.99
N SER A 15 -72.70 2.87 8.12
CA SER A 15 -72.20 3.79 7.11
C SER A 15 -71.43 3.08 6.00
N ARG A 16 -71.61 3.53 4.75
CA ARG A 16 -70.82 3.08 3.57
C ARG A 16 -69.30 3.25 3.75
N PHE A 17 -68.88 4.05 4.74
CA PHE A 17 -67.48 4.31 5.07
C PHE A 17 -66.88 3.32 6.09
N LEU A 18 -67.67 2.42 6.70
CA LEU A 18 -67.13 1.44 7.65
C LEU A 18 -66.19 0.44 6.99
N VAL A 19 -66.59 -0.11 5.84
CA VAL A 19 -65.79 -1.11 5.10
C VAL A 19 -64.41 -0.56 4.72
N PRO A 20 -64.28 0.64 4.10
CA PRO A 20 -62.95 1.19 3.80
C PRO A 20 -62.17 1.59 5.06
N PHE A 21 -62.82 2.04 6.13
CA PHE A 21 -62.14 2.35 7.40
C PHE A 21 -61.56 1.09 8.05
N LEU A 22 -62.31 -0.01 8.04
CA LEU A 22 -61.85 -1.30 8.57
C LEU A 22 -60.72 -1.88 7.72
N MET A 23 -60.80 -1.76 6.40
CA MET A 23 -59.71 -2.12 5.50
C MET A 23 -58.43 -1.33 5.78
N LEU A 24 -58.55 0.00 5.98
CA LEU A 24 -57.42 0.85 6.34
C LEU A 24 -56.84 0.46 7.71
N ALA A 25 -57.70 0.19 8.69
CA ALA A 25 -57.28 -0.24 10.03
C ALA A 25 -56.51 -1.57 10.00
N VAL A 26 -56.93 -2.52 9.15
CA VAL A 26 -56.21 -3.78 8.93
C VAL A 26 -54.84 -3.54 8.30
N ILE A 27 -54.73 -2.66 7.31
CA ILE A 27 -53.44 -2.30 6.70
C ILE A 27 -52.51 -1.66 7.74
N PHE A 28 -53.01 -0.72 8.55
CA PHE A 28 -52.25 -0.12 9.64
C PHE A 28 -51.80 -1.15 10.67
N PHE A 29 -52.68 -2.09 11.02
CA PHE A 29 -52.32 -3.16 11.95
C PHE A 29 -51.20 -4.05 11.40
N VAL A 30 -51.23 -4.41 10.11
CA VAL A 30 -50.15 -5.16 9.45
C VAL A 30 -48.83 -4.38 9.45
N LEU A 31 -48.88 -3.06 9.19
CA LEU A 31 -47.69 -2.21 9.25
C LEU A 31 -47.12 -2.11 10.67
N ILE A 32 -47.98 -1.90 11.68
CA ILE A 32 -47.57 -1.85 13.09
C ILE A 32 -46.97 -3.19 13.52
N ALA A 33 -47.60 -4.32 13.17
CA ALA A 33 -47.07 -5.65 13.46
C ALA A 33 -45.73 -5.89 12.77
N ARG A 34 -45.56 -5.40 11.52
CA ARG A 34 -44.29 -5.49 10.80
C ARG A 34 -43.21 -4.65 11.45
N ILE A 35 -43.52 -3.42 11.88
CA ILE A 35 -42.60 -2.55 12.62
C ILE A 35 -42.22 -3.19 13.96
N PHE A 36 -43.19 -3.72 14.71
CA PHE A 36 -42.95 -4.40 15.98
C PHE A 36 -42.03 -5.61 15.79
N LYS A 37 -42.26 -6.42 14.75
CA LYS A 37 -41.35 -7.53 14.39
C LYS A 37 -39.93 -7.02 14.09
N LEU A 38 -39.81 -5.93 13.33
CA LEU A 38 -38.52 -5.36 12.95
C LEU A 38 -37.77 -4.76 14.16
N GLN A 39 -38.49 -4.11 15.07
CA GLN A 39 -37.90 -3.40 16.22
C GLN A 39 -37.69 -4.27 17.46
N ILE A 40 -38.57 -5.23 17.76
CA ILE A 40 -38.49 -6.05 18.98
C ILE A 40 -37.92 -7.44 18.74
N VAL A 41 -38.25 -8.09 17.61
CA VAL A 41 -37.77 -9.46 17.34
C VAL A 41 -36.37 -9.43 16.73
N ASN A 42 -36.12 -8.51 15.80
CA ASN A 42 -34.81 -8.37 15.14
C ASN A 42 -34.00 -7.18 15.68
N GLY A 43 -34.52 -6.42 16.66
CA GLY A 43 -33.88 -5.21 17.17
C GLY A 43 -32.50 -5.46 17.76
N ASP A 44 -32.34 -6.56 18.49
CA ASP A 44 -31.05 -6.96 19.06
C ASP A 44 -30.07 -7.42 17.98
N SER A 45 -30.52 -8.12 16.93
CA SER A 45 -29.66 -8.49 15.79
C SER A 45 -29.25 -7.27 14.96
N TYR A 46 -30.13 -6.28 14.78
CA TYR A 46 -29.78 -5.04 14.07
C TYR A 46 -28.91 -4.10 14.91
N ARG A 47 -29.04 -4.09 16.24
CA ARG A 47 -28.16 -3.33 17.14
C ARG A 47 -26.79 -3.99 17.32
N ALA A 48 -26.73 -5.32 17.40
CA ALA A 48 -25.48 -6.06 17.52
C ALA A 48 -24.65 -6.03 16.22
N ASN A 49 -25.30 -6.00 15.05
CA ASN A 49 -24.64 -5.91 13.75
C ASN A 49 -24.47 -4.46 13.24
N PHE A 50 -24.80 -3.45 14.05
CA PHE A 50 -24.47 -2.05 13.75
C PHE A 50 -23.02 -1.72 14.16
N THR A 51 -22.09 -2.63 13.90
CA THR A 51 -20.74 -2.19 13.57
C THR A 51 -20.89 -1.34 12.32
N LEU A 52 -20.66 -0.04 12.45
CA LEU A 52 -20.50 0.85 11.29
C LEU A 52 -19.40 0.22 10.43
N SER A 53 -19.82 -0.48 9.38
CA SER A 53 -18.93 -1.10 8.41
C SER A 53 -18.89 -0.20 7.19
N ILE A 54 -17.70 0.25 6.82
CA ILE A 54 -17.50 1.01 5.60
C ILE A 54 -17.18 0.01 4.51
N GLU A 55 -17.98 0.02 3.44
CA GLU A 55 -17.67 -0.73 2.22
C GLU A 55 -16.47 -0.08 1.53
N LYS A 56 -15.46 -0.89 1.22
CA LYS A 56 -14.26 -0.47 0.48
C LYS A 56 -13.99 -1.47 -0.65
N GLN A 57 -13.81 -0.97 -1.85
CA GLN A 57 -13.29 -1.78 -2.96
C GLN A 57 -11.76 -1.76 -2.90
N VAL A 58 -11.14 -2.92 -2.97
CA VAL A 58 -9.68 -3.11 -3.04
C VAL A 58 -9.36 -3.77 -4.38
N ASN A 59 -8.31 -3.29 -5.03
CA ASN A 59 -7.86 -3.84 -6.30
C ASN A 59 -6.93 -5.03 -6.07
N ILE A 60 -7.19 -6.13 -6.78
CA ILE A 60 -6.31 -7.30 -6.79
C ILE A 60 -5.34 -7.15 -7.96
N PRO A 61 -4.01 -7.13 -7.73
CA PRO A 61 -3.05 -6.92 -8.80
C PRO A 61 -3.15 -8.02 -9.87
N SER A 62 -2.91 -7.63 -11.13
CA SER A 62 -2.85 -8.53 -12.28
C SER A 62 -1.39 -8.80 -12.67
N THR A 63 -1.15 -9.90 -13.37
CA THR A 63 0.17 -10.21 -13.93
C THR A 63 0.31 -9.64 -15.34
N ARG A 64 1.45 -9.03 -15.65
CA ARG A 64 1.75 -8.55 -17.01
C ARG A 64 1.98 -9.70 -18.00
N GLY A 65 1.75 -9.49 -19.27
CA GLY A 65 2.11 -10.44 -20.33
C GLY A 65 3.62 -10.67 -20.42
N ASN A 66 4.02 -11.85 -20.89
CA ASN A 66 5.42 -12.19 -21.12
C ASN A 66 5.91 -11.63 -22.46
N ILE A 67 7.21 -11.37 -22.57
CA ILE A 67 7.85 -10.97 -23.82
C ILE A 67 8.75 -12.10 -24.31
N TYR A 68 8.53 -12.50 -25.56
CA TYR A 68 9.29 -13.56 -26.23
C TYR A 68 10.04 -13.02 -27.44
N ASP A 69 11.12 -13.71 -27.79
CA ASP A 69 11.76 -13.56 -29.09
C ASP A 69 10.96 -14.26 -30.21
N ARG A 70 11.43 -14.14 -31.45
CA ARG A 70 10.77 -14.75 -32.62
C ARG A 70 10.71 -16.28 -32.60
N ASN A 71 11.55 -16.92 -31.79
CA ASN A 71 11.67 -18.37 -31.65
C ASN A 71 10.98 -18.89 -30.39
N GLY A 72 10.34 -18.01 -29.60
CA GLY A 72 9.67 -18.36 -28.35
C GLY A 72 10.59 -18.39 -27.12
N GLU A 73 11.79 -17.82 -27.19
CA GLU A 73 12.66 -17.65 -26.01
C GLU A 73 12.13 -16.53 -25.11
N LEU A 74 11.91 -16.83 -23.83
CA LEU A 74 11.44 -15.85 -22.84
C LEU A 74 12.51 -14.79 -22.57
N LEU A 75 12.17 -13.54 -22.88
CA LEU A 75 13.02 -12.36 -22.68
C LEU A 75 12.63 -11.58 -21.42
N ALA A 76 11.33 -11.41 -21.17
CA ALA A 76 10.81 -10.82 -19.94
C ALA A 76 9.59 -11.59 -19.44
N TYR A 77 9.53 -11.87 -18.14
CA TYR A 77 8.43 -12.61 -17.53
C TYR A 77 8.27 -12.21 -16.06
N ASN A 78 7.13 -12.56 -15.47
CA ASN A 78 6.92 -12.36 -14.05
C ASN A 78 7.39 -13.60 -13.29
N LYS A 79 8.23 -13.41 -12.27
CA LYS A 79 8.70 -14.46 -11.37
C LYS A 79 8.02 -14.24 -10.02
N LEU A 80 7.54 -15.33 -9.40
CA LEU A 80 7.09 -15.30 -8.01
C LEU A 80 8.21 -14.77 -7.12
N ALA A 81 7.87 -13.79 -6.29
CA ALA A 81 8.73 -13.18 -5.30
C ALA A 81 7.96 -13.03 -4.00
N TYR A 82 8.67 -13.18 -2.89
CA TYR A 82 8.09 -12.91 -1.58
C TYR A 82 8.43 -11.48 -1.17
N SER A 83 7.44 -10.80 -0.61
CA SER A 83 7.59 -9.46 -0.08
C SER A 83 7.23 -9.46 1.40
N VAL A 84 8.04 -8.79 2.21
CA VAL A 84 7.75 -8.55 3.63
C VAL A 84 6.93 -7.29 3.72
N THR A 85 5.74 -7.36 4.32
CA THR A 85 4.84 -6.23 4.48
C THR A 85 4.50 -6.01 5.94
N ILE A 86 4.20 -4.76 6.31
CA ILE A 86 3.78 -4.38 7.65
C ILE A 86 2.47 -3.59 7.63
N THR A 87 1.59 -3.90 8.56
CA THR A 87 0.30 -3.24 8.79
C THR A 87 0.25 -2.67 10.22
N ASP A 88 -0.44 -1.54 10.40
CA ASP A 88 -0.61 -0.93 11.73
C ASP A 88 -1.74 -1.63 12.50
N THR A 89 -1.42 -2.77 13.10
CA THR A 89 -2.35 -3.57 13.92
C THR A 89 -2.34 -3.17 15.40
N ILE A 90 -1.36 -2.37 15.84
CA ILE A 90 -1.15 -2.05 17.25
C ILE A 90 -2.14 -0.98 17.72
N GLU A 91 -2.80 -1.25 18.85
CA GLU A 91 -3.74 -0.33 19.47
C GLU A 91 -3.07 0.99 19.88
N SER A 92 -3.82 2.09 19.76
CA SER A 92 -3.33 3.42 20.09
C SER A 92 -3.11 3.55 21.60
N GLY A 93 -1.85 3.57 22.04
CA GLY A 93 -1.45 3.72 23.44
C GLY A 93 -0.11 4.44 23.60
N SER A 94 0.29 4.72 24.84
CA SER A 94 1.58 5.38 25.15
C SER A 94 2.81 4.53 24.79
N THR A 95 2.64 3.20 24.71
CA THR A 95 3.72 2.26 24.37
C THR A 95 3.81 1.94 22.88
N LYS A 96 2.83 2.34 22.07
CA LYS A 96 2.70 1.99 20.64
C LYS A 96 3.97 2.28 19.84
N ASN A 97 4.56 3.47 20.01
CA ASN A 97 5.76 3.84 19.26
C ASN A 97 6.95 2.93 19.62
N ARG A 98 7.13 2.60 20.90
CA ARG A 98 8.20 1.71 21.34
C ARG A 98 8.02 0.31 20.77
N GLU A 99 6.83 -0.26 20.90
CA GLU A 99 6.51 -1.61 20.42
C GLU A 99 6.68 -1.72 18.90
N LEU A 100 6.17 -0.75 18.14
CA LEU A 100 6.32 -0.76 16.69
C LEU A 100 7.78 -0.59 16.26
N ASN A 101 8.55 0.25 16.94
CA ASN A 101 9.98 0.42 16.65
C ASN A 101 10.78 -0.86 16.98
N GLU A 102 10.42 -1.59 18.04
CA GLU A 102 11.02 -2.89 18.37
C GLU A 102 10.69 -3.96 17.33
N ILE A 103 9.44 -4.03 16.85
CA ILE A 103 9.02 -4.95 15.79
C ILE A 103 9.77 -4.64 14.49
N VAL A 104 9.77 -3.37 14.08
CA VAL A 104 10.47 -2.92 12.86
C VAL A 104 11.95 -3.26 12.93
N LEU A 105 12.61 -2.99 14.05
CA LEU A 105 14.03 -3.28 14.21
C LEU A 105 14.32 -4.78 14.06
N LYS A 106 13.55 -5.64 14.74
CA LYS A 106 13.70 -7.10 14.62
C LYS A 106 13.46 -7.58 13.19
N THR A 107 12.45 -7.03 12.51
CA THR A 107 12.17 -7.38 11.11
C THR A 107 13.33 -7.00 10.21
N VAL A 108 13.90 -5.81 10.36
CA VAL A 108 15.08 -5.36 9.60
C VAL A 108 16.28 -6.26 9.90
N ASP A 109 16.54 -6.58 11.17
CA ASP A 109 17.65 -7.45 11.57
C ASP A 109 17.54 -8.86 10.94
N ILE A 110 16.32 -9.42 10.84
CA ILE A 110 16.07 -10.72 10.17
C ILE A 110 16.32 -10.62 8.65
N ILE A 111 15.82 -9.56 8.00
CA ILE A 111 15.98 -9.35 6.55
C ILE A 111 17.47 -9.22 6.21
N GLU A 112 18.17 -8.31 6.89
CA GLU A 112 19.58 -8.04 6.62
C GLU A 112 20.49 -9.19 7.07
N GLY A 113 20.15 -9.86 8.17
CA GLY A 113 20.88 -11.02 8.68
C GLY A 113 20.89 -12.19 7.71
N ASN A 114 19.84 -12.34 6.89
CA ASN A 114 19.74 -13.35 5.84
C ASN A 114 20.34 -12.91 4.49
N GLY A 115 20.84 -11.66 4.40
CA GLY A 115 21.45 -11.10 3.19
C GLY A 115 20.45 -10.46 2.23
N ASP A 116 19.20 -10.28 2.64
CA ASP A 116 18.20 -9.53 1.90
C ASP A 116 18.29 -8.03 2.23
N SER A 117 17.67 -7.17 1.41
CA SER A 117 17.76 -5.71 1.55
C SER A 117 16.39 -5.07 1.75
N VAL A 118 16.33 -4.08 2.64
CA VAL A 118 15.15 -3.24 2.85
C VAL A 118 15.02 -2.22 1.73
N ILE A 119 13.78 -1.95 1.30
CA ILE A 119 13.48 -0.96 0.27
C ILE A 119 13.86 0.43 0.79
N ASN A 120 14.75 1.11 0.07
CA ASN A 120 15.14 2.48 0.37
C ASN A 120 14.59 3.45 -0.71
N ASP A 121 13.28 3.70 -0.64
CA ASP A 121 12.60 4.76 -1.41
C ASP A 121 12.46 6.03 -0.54
N PHE A 122 13.46 6.33 0.27
CA PHE A 122 13.41 7.50 1.13
C PHE A 122 14.30 8.62 0.58
N GLY A 123 13.86 9.85 0.81
CA GLY A 123 14.59 11.05 0.40
C GLY A 123 15.95 11.23 1.08
N ILE A 124 16.32 10.34 2.02
CA ILE A 124 17.56 10.39 2.80
C ILE A 124 18.25 9.02 2.74
N TYR A 125 19.57 9.02 2.53
CA TYR A 125 20.43 7.84 2.58
C TYR A 125 21.70 8.11 3.41
N LEU A 126 22.46 7.06 3.71
CA LEU A 126 23.77 7.16 4.36
C LEU A 126 24.88 7.09 3.31
N ASP A 127 25.84 8.02 3.37
CA ASP A 127 27.06 7.97 2.56
C ASP A 127 28.11 6.98 3.12
N GLU A 128 29.22 6.83 2.41
CA GLU A 128 30.35 5.96 2.83
C GLU A 128 30.93 6.36 4.20
N ASP A 129 30.77 7.63 4.59
CA ASP A 129 31.22 8.21 5.86
C ASP A 129 30.16 8.15 6.98
N ASN A 130 29.02 7.48 6.75
CA ASN A 130 27.87 7.40 7.66
C ASN A 130 27.21 8.76 8.00
N ASN A 131 27.15 9.68 7.05
CA ASN A 131 26.39 10.92 7.16
C ASN A 131 25.08 10.84 6.39
N PHE A 132 24.06 11.52 6.90
CA PHE A 132 22.77 11.60 6.24
C PHE A 132 22.86 12.56 5.05
N CYS A 133 22.46 12.09 3.87
CA CYS A 133 22.47 12.84 2.61
C CYS A 133 21.09 12.79 1.95
N PHE A 134 20.68 13.88 1.29
CA PHE A 134 19.44 13.89 0.52
C PHE A 134 19.64 13.25 -0.86
N SER A 135 18.69 12.43 -1.30
CA SER A 135 18.66 11.86 -2.66
C SER A 135 17.99 12.79 -3.68
N TYR A 136 17.05 13.64 -3.23
CA TYR A 136 16.30 14.54 -4.10
C TYR A 136 16.87 15.96 -4.13
N THR A 137 16.66 16.63 -5.26
CA THR A 137 16.98 18.05 -5.45
C THR A 137 15.78 18.81 -6.05
N GLY A 138 15.81 20.15 -5.95
CA GLY A 138 14.78 21.01 -6.56
C GLY A 138 13.38 20.87 -5.94
N THR A 139 12.35 20.85 -6.79
CA THR A 139 10.94 20.82 -6.36
C THR A 139 10.58 19.52 -5.62
N LYS A 140 11.12 18.37 -6.05
CA LYS A 140 10.88 17.07 -5.38
C LYS A 140 11.38 17.07 -3.93
N HIS A 141 12.54 17.70 -3.69
CA HIS A 141 13.08 17.88 -2.35
C HIS A 141 12.15 18.70 -1.45
N GLN A 142 11.60 19.80 -1.98
CA GLN A 142 10.67 20.63 -1.21
C GLN A 142 9.33 19.94 -0.93
N ARG A 143 8.82 19.13 -1.87
CA ARG A 143 7.62 18.31 -1.66
C ARG A 143 7.84 17.28 -0.55
N PHE A 144 8.96 16.58 -0.60
CA PHE A 144 9.37 15.63 0.44
C PHE A 144 9.42 16.26 1.84
N LEU A 145 10.02 17.45 1.96
CA LEU A 145 10.03 18.19 3.23
C LEU A 145 8.61 18.58 3.68
N ALA A 146 7.77 19.04 2.75
CA ALA A 146 6.38 19.36 3.05
C ALA A 146 5.64 18.14 3.63
N ASP A 147 5.82 16.95 3.04
CA ASP A 147 5.20 15.71 3.52
C ASP A 147 5.67 15.33 4.93
N ILE A 148 6.98 15.37 5.19
CA ILE A 148 7.55 15.08 6.52
C ILE A 148 6.98 16.01 7.59
N TYR A 149 6.92 17.30 7.30
CA TYR A 149 6.42 18.31 8.23
C TYR A 149 4.88 18.43 8.26
N GLY A 150 4.17 17.63 7.46
CA GLY A 150 2.71 17.61 7.39
C GLY A 150 2.09 18.88 6.81
N LYS A 151 2.72 19.46 5.78
CA LYS A 151 2.25 20.63 5.03
C LYS A 151 1.57 20.19 3.74
N ALA A 152 0.42 20.78 3.44
CA ALA A 152 -0.33 20.44 2.22
C ALA A 152 0.36 21.02 0.99
N LEU A 153 0.93 22.22 1.13
CA LEU A 153 1.62 22.94 0.05
C LEU A 153 3.06 23.24 0.43
N VAL A 154 3.95 23.22 -0.56
CA VAL A 154 5.37 23.58 -0.42
C VAL A 154 5.55 25.04 0.07
N SER A 155 4.61 25.91 -0.25
CA SER A 155 4.61 27.31 0.19
C SER A 155 4.39 27.48 1.70
N GLU A 156 3.82 26.49 2.38
CA GLU A 156 3.53 26.53 3.83
C GLU A 156 4.73 26.15 4.70
N LEU A 157 5.85 25.74 4.08
CA LEU A 157 7.10 25.46 4.78
C LEU A 157 7.70 26.74 5.36
N SER A 158 8.05 26.69 6.65
CA SER A 158 8.86 27.73 7.29
C SER A 158 10.23 27.85 6.62
N TYR A 159 10.88 29.01 6.76
CA TYR A 159 12.25 29.22 6.31
C TYR A 159 13.21 28.16 6.87
N ASP A 160 13.09 27.82 8.15
CA ASP A 160 13.93 26.81 8.79
C ASP A 160 13.65 25.40 8.26
N GLN A 161 12.38 25.09 7.98
CA GLN A 161 11.98 23.78 7.45
C GLN A 161 12.44 23.60 6.01
N ARG A 162 12.37 24.66 5.19
CA ARG A 162 12.81 24.64 3.79
C ARG A 162 14.32 24.47 3.64
N ASN A 163 15.10 24.96 4.61
CA ASN A 163 16.56 24.87 4.63
C ASN A 163 17.07 23.83 5.64
N ALA A 164 16.22 22.90 6.08
CA ALA A 164 16.60 21.88 7.04
C ALA A 164 17.65 20.94 6.43
N ASN A 165 18.71 20.65 7.19
CA ASN A 165 19.68 19.64 6.81
C ASN A 165 19.14 18.22 7.10
N PRO A 166 19.74 17.16 6.52
CA PRO A 166 19.29 15.78 6.76
C PRO A 166 19.26 15.40 8.25
N ASP A 167 20.25 15.83 9.04
CA ASP A 167 20.29 15.57 10.49
C ASP A 167 19.13 16.22 11.26
N MET A 168 18.73 17.44 10.89
CA MET A 168 17.58 18.15 11.48
C MET A 168 16.28 17.41 11.15
N VAL A 169 16.14 16.94 9.91
CA VAL A 169 15.00 16.13 9.49
C VAL A 169 14.94 14.82 10.28
N MET A 170 16.07 14.10 10.38
CA MET A 170 16.15 12.86 11.15
C MET A 170 15.87 13.10 12.63
N SER A 171 16.39 14.17 13.22
CA SER A 171 16.09 14.55 14.60
C SER A 171 14.61 14.86 14.82
N TYR A 172 13.95 15.48 13.85
CA TYR A 172 12.50 15.73 13.89
C TYR A 172 11.70 14.42 13.85
N LEU A 173 12.04 13.50 12.95
CA LEU A 173 11.39 12.19 12.84
C LEU A 173 11.57 11.34 14.10
N CYS A 174 12.77 11.37 14.68
CA CYS A 174 13.10 10.64 15.91
C CYS A 174 12.46 11.24 17.17
N SER A 175 11.91 12.46 17.11
CA SER A 175 11.32 13.14 18.27
C SER A 175 10.16 12.36 18.90
N ALA A 176 9.92 12.57 20.20
CA ALA A 176 8.80 11.98 20.94
C ALA A 176 7.42 12.29 20.32
N SER A 177 7.29 13.45 19.66
CA SER A 177 6.06 13.88 18.99
C SER A 177 5.78 13.16 17.68
N LYS A 178 6.77 12.47 17.10
CA LYS A 178 6.64 11.72 15.85
C LYS A 178 6.79 10.23 16.09
N TYR A 179 7.94 9.65 15.74
CA TYR A 179 8.14 8.20 15.80
C TYR A 179 8.72 7.73 17.13
N GLY A 180 9.19 8.64 17.99
CA GLY A 180 9.70 8.28 19.32
C GLY A 180 10.88 7.31 19.26
N ILE A 181 11.81 7.54 18.33
CA ILE A 181 13.03 6.73 18.17
C ILE A 181 14.08 7.28 19.14
N GLY A 182 14.25 6.63 20.28
CA GLY A 182 15.14 7.07 21.34
C GLY A 182 14.83 6.42 22.67
N ALA A 183 15.44 6.94 23.74
CA ALA A 183 15.29 6.39 25.09
C ALA A 183 14.59 7.38 26.02
N TYR A 184 13.74 6.83 26.89
CA TYR A 184 13.15 7.57 27.99
C TYR A 184 14.13 7.58 29.17
N THR A 185 14.50 8.77 29.63
CA THR A 185 15.32 8.94 30.83
C THR A 185 14.44 9.29 32.00
N GLY A 186 14.40 8.39 33.00
CA GLY A 186 13.69 8.59 34.25
C GLY A 186 13.54 7.27 35.02
N ASN A 187 13.84 7.29 36.32
CA ASN A 187 13.33 6.27 37.23
C ASN A 187 11.82 6.45 37.36
N GLU A 188 11.09 5.33 37.49
CA GLU A 188 9.64 5.30 37.70
C GLU A 188 9.18 6.42 38.66
N GLY A 189 8.50 7.44 38.13
CA GLY A 189 7.88 8.51 38.92
C GLY A 189 8.48 9.92 38.83
N SER A 190 9.51 10.20 38.03
CA SER A 190 10.02 11.59 37.81
C SER A 190 10.08 11.95 36.33
N LYS A 191 9.73 13.22 36.03
CA LYS A 191 9.52 13.78 34.67
C LYS A 191 10.44 13.14 33.63
N VAL A 192 9.84 12.29 32.81
CA VAL A 192 10.53 11.48 31.81
C VAL A 192 11.00 12.38 30.68
N GLY A 193 12.31 12.64 30.62
CA GLY A 193 12.91 13.30 29.47
C GLY A 193 13.11 12.27 28.37
N PHE A 194 12.46 12.43 27.21
CA PHE A 194 12.76 11.61 26.04
C PHE A 194 13.99 12.20 25.34
N ILE A 195 15.03 11.38 25.16
CA ILE A 195 16.22 11.75 24.41
C ILE A 195 16.12 11.08 23.04
N PRO A 196 15.85 11.85 21.96
CA PRO A 196 15.85 11.31 20.60
C PRO A 196 17.18 10.66 20.27
N GLN A 197 17.17 9.63 19.42
CA GLN A 197 18.35 8.94 18.87
C GLN A 197 19.14 8.09 19.88
N MET A 198 18.91 8.23 21.19
CA MET A 198 19.62 7.47 22.21
C MET A 198 19.31 5.97 22.10
N GLY A 199 20.35 5.15 21.95
CA GLY A 199 20.25 3.69 21.88
C GLY A 199 20.12 3.09 20.47
N PHE A 200 20.13 3.92 19.41
CA PHE A 200 20.02 3.48 18.03
C PHE A 200 21.25 3.88 17.21
N THR A 201 21.67 3.03 16.27
CA THR A 201 22.67 3.40 15.26
C THR A 201 22.04 4.28 14.18
N LYS A 202 22.84 5.07 13.46
CA LYS A 202 22.33 5.92 12.36
C LYS A 202 21.56 5.14 11.31
N LYS A 203 22.02 3.92 11.00
CA LYS A 203 21.36 3.00 10.07
C LYS A 203 19.98 2.57 10.58
N GLN A 204 19.91 2.06 11.81
CA GLN A 204 18.63 1.66 12.42
C GLN A 204 17.63 2.82 12.51
N MET A 205 18.11 4.03 12.83
CA MET A 205 17.26 5.22 12.84
C MET A 205 16.68 5.52 11.46
N LEU A 206 17.49 5.35 10.41
CA LEU A 206 17.04 5.51 9.03
C LEU A 206 15.97 4.46 8.72
N ASP A 207 16.27 3.18 8.88
CA ASP A 207 15.35 2.08 8.51
C ASP A 207 13.99 2.19 9.21
N ILE A 208 14.01 2.47 10.52
CA ILE A 208 12.77 2.73 11.28
C ILE A 208 12.04 3.95 10.71
N SER A 209 12.75 5.04 10.42
CA SER A 209 12.13 6.24 9.86
C SER A 209 11.50 6.00 8.48
N ILE A 210 12.14 5.21 7.62
CA ILE A 210 11.62 4.84 6.29
C ILE A 210 10.30 4.08 6.44
N ILE A 211 10.29 3.03 7.26
CA ILE A 211 9.12 2.17 7.41
C ILE A 211 7.98 2.93 8.10
N ARG A 212 8.30 3.70 9.15
CA ARG A 212 7.33 4.55 9.87
C ARG A 212 6.76 5.67 9.00
N TYR A 213 7.57 6.25 8.11
CA TYR A 213 7.12 7.24 7.14
C TYR A 213 6.13 6.62 6.16
N ASN A 214 6.48 5.50 5.52
CA ASN A 214 5.59 4.81 4.59
C ASN A 214 4.28 4.33 5.26
N LEU A 215 4.35 3.83 6.50
CA LEU A 215 3.17 3.52 7.30
C LEU A 215 2.30 4.76 7.56
N SER A 216 2.92 5.92 7.82
CA SER A 216 2.19 7.16 8.10
C SER A 216 1.50 7.74 6.86
N LEU A 217 2.07 7.55 5.67
CA LEU A 217 1.42 7.91 4.39
C LEU A 217 0.12 7.10 4.20
N ASN A 218 0.13 5.83 4.59
CA ASN A 218 -1.03 4.94 4.54
C ASN A 218 -1.94 5.04 5.80
N GLY A 219 -1.68 5.98 6.71
CA GLY A 219 -2.30 6.01 8.05
C GLY A 219 -3.82 6.18 8.09
N PHE A 220 -4.44 6.70 7.02
CA PHE A 220 -5.92 6.77 6.89
C PHE A 220 -6.56 5.43 6.47
N GLN A 221 -5.75 4.48 5.97
CA GLN A 221 -6.16 3.17 5.47
C GLN A 221 -5.31 2.10 6.15
N LYS A 222 -5.50 1.89 7.46
CA LYS A 222 -4.71 0.94 8.27
C LYS A 222 -4.67 -0.50 7.75
N TYR A 223 -5.60 -0.88 6.87
CA TYR A 223 -5.64 -2.17 6.19
C TYR A 223 -4.66 -2.27 4.99
N ILE A 224 -4.09 -1.17 4.52
CA ILE A 224 -3.10 -1.19 3.45
C ILE A 224 -1.74 -1.53 4.04
N ALA A 225 -1.26 -2.71 3.67
CA ALA A 225 0.07 -3.16 4.04
C ALA A 225 1.15 -2.33 3.33
N THR A 226 2.21 -2.02 4.06
CA THR A 226 3.38 -1.31 3.55
C THR A 226 4.51 -2.30 3.30
N THR A 227 5.02 -2.35 2.08
CA THR A 227 6.14 -3.25 1.73
C THR A 227 7.45 -2.73 2.32
N ILE A 228 8.12 -3.57 3.11
CA ILE A 228 9.43 -3.33 3.71
C ILE A 228 10.55 -3.81 2.80
N ALA A 229 10.43 -5.04 2.29
CA ALA A 229 11.42 -5.69 1.44
C ALA A 229 10.71 -6.49 0.34
N SER A 230 11.33 -6.58 -0.83
CA SER A 230 10.83 -7.31 -2.00
C SER A 230 11.87 -8.31 -2.51
N ASP A 231 11.40 -9.41 -3.12
CA ASP A 231 12.23 -10.55 -3.56
C ASP A 231 13.11 -11.12 -2.44
N VAL A 232 12.52 -11.31 -1.25
CA VAL A 232 13.25 -11.88 -0.11
C VAL A 232 13.49 -13.37 -0.27
N SER A 233 14.58 -13.85 0.33
CA SER A 233 14.96 -15.26 0.31
C SER A 233 14.00 -16.14 1.12
N ASP A 234 13.94 -17.43 0.75
CA ASP A 234 13.12 -18.43 1.46
C ASP A 234 13.50 -18.54 2.96
N LYS A 235 14.74 -18.19 3.31
CA LYS A 235 15.21 -18.14 4.70
C LYS A 235 14.51 -17.04 5.50
N THR A 236 14.47 -15.83 4.94
CA THR A 236 13.76 -14.69 5.53
C THR A 236 12.27 -14.96 5.65
N VAL A 237 11.66 -15.60 4.64
CA VAL A 237 10.26 -16.03 4.69
C VAL A 237 10.03 -16.96 5.89
N ALA A 238 10.84 -18.02 6.01
CA ALA A 238 10.70 -18.99 7.10
C ALA A 238 10.88 -18.34 8.48
N GLU A 239 11.88 -17.49 8.65
CA GLU A 239 12.20 -16.86 9.94
C GLU A 239 11.13 -15.82 10.37
N ILE A 240 10.59 -15.05 9.43
CA ILE A 240 9.47 -14.14 9.71
C ILE A 240 8.21 -14.93 10.07
N MET A 241 7.93 -16.02 9.36
CA MET A 241 6.77 -16.87 9.66
C MET A 241 6.88 -17.55 11.04
N GLU A 242 8.08 -18.00 11.43
CA GLU A 242 8.35 -18.57 12.75
C GLU A 242 8.16 -17.55 13.88
N ASN A 243 8.53 -16.29 13.63
CA ASN A 243 8.40 -15.21 14.60
C ASN A 243 7.09 -14.40 14.47
N SER A 244 6.09 -14.92 13.75
CA SER A 244 4.83 -14.21 13.47
C SER A 244 4.06 -13.79 14.73
N ASP A 245 4.17 -14.55 15.83
CA ASP A 245 3.58 -14.21 17.13
C ASP A 245 4.21 -12.94 17.76
N ILE A 246 5.51 -12.73 17.52
CA ILE A 246 6.28 -11.59 18.05
C ILE A 246 6.20 -10.39 17.10
N LEU A 247 6.26 -10.64 15.79
CA LEU A 247 6.25 -9.63 14.74
C LEU A 247 4.82 -9.25 14.35
N GLN A 248 4.04 -8.79 15.32
CA GLN A 248 2.64 -8.42 15.09
C GLN A 248 2.50 -7.37 13.99
N GLY A 249 1.65 -7.65 13.01
CA GLY A 249 1.42 -6.80 11.85
C GLY A 249 2.39 -7.01 10.70
N VAL A 250 3.45 -7.82 10.86
CA VAL A 250 4.37 -8.19 9.78
C VAL A 250 3.91 -9.49 9.13
N THR A 251 3.74 -9.48 7.82
CA THR A 251 3.27 -10.63 7.05
C THR A 251 4.07 -10.81 5.76
N ILE A 252 4.19 -12.05 5.31
CA ILE A 252 4.71 -12.36 3.98
C ILE A 252 3.56 -12.29 2.98
N THR A 253 3.74 -11.52 1.92
CA THR A 253 2.83 -11.48 0.78
C THR A 253 3.53 -12.04 -0.44
N GLU A 254 2.80 -12.84 -1.20
CA GLU A 254 3.24 -13.29 -2.52
C GLU A 254 3.00 -12.16 -3.53
N ASP A 255 4.07 -11.76 -4.20
CA ASP A 255 4.03 -10.77 -5.27
C ASP A 255 4.78 -11.34 -6.49
N THR A 256 4.79 -10.59 -7.59
CA THR A 256 5.54 -10.96 -8.77
C THR A 256 6.50 -9.84 -9.15
N ILE A 257 7.76 -10.19 -9.39
CA ILE A 257 8.74 -9.25 -9.92
C ILE A 257 8.95 -9.50 -11.40
N ARG A 258 9.19 -8.42 -12.14
CA ARG A 258 9.54 -8.49 -13.56
C ARG A 258 10.99 -8.93 -13.70
N LYS A 259 11.22 -10.11 -14.28
CA LYS A 259 12.55 -10.66 -14.52
C LYS A 259 12.90 -10.61 -16.01
N TYR A 260 14.10 -10.11 -16.30
CA TYR A 260 14.63 -9.98 -17.64
C TYR A 260 15.75 -10.99 -17.87
N ASN A 261 15.54 -11.92 -18.79
CA ASN A 261 16.58 -12.83 -19.23
C ASN A 261 17.52 -12.12 -20.21
N HIS A 262 18.80 -12.52 -20.23
CA HIS A 262 19.80 -11.97 -21.16
C HIS A 262 19.90 -10.43 -21.09
N SER A 263 19.67 -9.85 -19.92
CA SER A 263 19.54 -8.40 -19.69
C SER A 263 20.72 -7.58 -20.23
N VAL A 264 21.94 -8.14 -20.19
CA VAL A 264 23.15 -7.54 -20.79
C VAL A 264 22.94 -7.18 -22.27
N TYR A 265 22.26 -8.04 -23.02
CA TYR A 265 22.08 -7.92 -24.47
C TYR A 265 20.80 -7.17 -24.87
N PHE A 266 19.81 -7.12 -23.98
CA PHE A 266 18.44 -6.71 -24.28
C PHE A 266 17.90 -5.54 -23.46
N SER A 267 18.59 -5.09 -22.40
CA SER A 267 18.12 -4.03 -21.49
C SER A 267 17.67 -2.76 -22.21
N GLN A 268 18.43 -2.31 -23.21
CA GLN A 268 18.10 -1.10 -23.97
C GLN A 268 16.89 -1.27 -24.92
N ILE A 269 16.59 -2.52 -25.33
CA ILE A 269 15.49 -2.83 -26.23
C ILE A 269 14.22 -3.06 -25.42
N LEU A 270 14.27 -3.97 -24.44
CA LEU A 270 13.13 -4.31 -23.61
C LEU A 270 12.73 -3.15 -22.71
N GLY A 271 13.71 -2.42 -22.19
CA GLY A 271 13.51 -1.44 -21.13
C GLY A 271 13.28 -2.09 -19.78
N TYR A 272 12.74 -1.32 -18.85
CA TYR A 272 12.44 -1.75 -17.49
C TYR A 272 11.06 -1.24 -17.06
N THR A 273 10.47 -1.89 -16.05
CA THR A 273 9.30 -1.39 -15.34
C THR A 273 9.71 -0.62 -14.10
N GLY A 274 8.87 0.32 -13.67
CA GLY A 274 9.09 1.08 -12.44
C GLY A 274 7.78 1.63 -11.91
N ARG A 275 7.79 2.06 -10.65
CA ARG A 275 6.63 2.69 -10.01
C ARG A 275 6.14 3.88 -10.84
N ILE A 276 4.84 3.98 -11.04
CA ILE A 276 4.21 5.07 -11.77
C ILE A 276 4.49 6.40 -11.07
N SER A 277 4.93 7.41 -11.82
CA SER A 277 5.07 8.77 -11.33
C SER A 277 3.70 9.47 -11.32
N GLU A 278 3.60 10.57 -10.57
CA GLU A 278 2.37 11.38 -10.54
C GLU A 278 2.01 11.90 -11.95
N GLU A 279 3.01 12.32 -12.73
CA GLU A 279 2.81 12.80 -14.10
C GLU A 279 2.33 11.69 -15.05
N GLU A 280 2.87 10.47 -14.94
CA GLU A 280 2.43 9.33 -15.74
C GLU A 280 1.05 8.85 -15.30
N TYR A 281 0.76 8.85 -13.99
CA TYR A 281 -0.55 8.46 -13.47
C TYR A 281 -1.66 9.34 -14.03
N GLU A 282 -1.47 10.66 -14.10
CA GLU A 282 -2.43 11.57 -14.73
C GLU A 282 -2.70 11.22 -16.20
N GLN A 283 -1.67 10.81 -16.95
CA GLN A 283 -1.79 10.43 -18.36
C GLN A 283 -2.50 9.08 -18.55
N TYR A 284 -2.09 8.07 -17.77
CA TYR A 284 -2.62 6.72 -17.88
C TYR A 284 -4.04 6.63 -17.30
N SER A 285 -4.32 7.25 -16.15
CA SER A 285 -5.65 7.26 -15.54
C SER A 285 -6.71 7.97 -16.41
N ALA A 286 -6.28 8.90 -17.27
CA ALA A 286 -7.17 9.53 -18.25
C ALA A 286 -7.59 8.59 -19.38
N SER A 287 -6.77 7.59 -19.72
CA SER A 287 -7.05 6.62 -20.78
C SER A 287 -7.63 5.31 -20.25
N ASP A 288 -7.16 4.83 -19.11
CA ASP A 288 -7.64 3.63 -18.45
C ASP A 288 -7.79 3.87 -16.93
N PRO A 289 -9.02 3.82 -16.37
CA PRO A 289 -9.24 4.02 -14.95
C PRO A 289 -8.68 2.89 -14.06
N ASN A 290 -8.13 1.82 -14.64
CA ASN A 290 -7.58 0.68 -13.90
C ASN A 290 -6.20 0.97 -13.27
N TYR A 291 -5.52 2.05 -13.70
CA TYR A 291 -4.25 2.46 -13.11
C TYR A 291 -4.44 3.03 -11.71
N SER A 292 -3.52 2.69 -10.81
CA SER A 292 -3.41 3.19 -9.44
C SER A 292 -2.04 3.84 -9.25
N THR A 293 -1.93 4.77 -8.31
CA THR A 293 -0.69 5.49 -7.98
C THR A 293 0.45 4.60 -7.47
N ASN A 294 0.16 3.35 -7.10
CA ASN A 294 1.16 2.38 -6.66
C ASN A 294 1.53 1.34 -7.72
N ASP A 295 1.03 1.46 -8.94
CA ASP A 295 1.31 0.49 -10.00
C ASP A 295 2.72 0.59 -10.55
N TYR A 296 3.18 -0.53 -11.13
CA TYR A 296 4.38 -0.57 -11.96
C TYR A 296 3.99 -0.49 -13.43
N VAL A 297 4.60 0.47 -14.14
CA VAL A 297 4.42 0.69 -15.57
C VAL A 297 5.76 0.55 -16.29
N GLY A 298 5.71 0.19 -17.58
CA GLY A 298 6.90 0.20 -18.44
C GLY A 298 7.44 1.62 -18.59
N LYS A 299 8.73 1.82 -18.35
CA LYS A 299 9.36 3.15 -18.39
C LYS A 299 10.04 3.46 -19.71
N THR A 300 10.56 2.44 -20.37
CA THR A 300 11.34 2.58 -21.59
C THR A 300 11.15 1.35 -22.49
N GLY A 301 11.64 1.43 -23.73
CA GLY A 301 11.75 0.28 -24.61
C GLY A 301 10.41 -0.37 -24.96
N ILE A 302 10.43 -1.69 -25.18
CA ILE A 302 9.23 -2.49 -25.46
C ILE A 302 8.23 -2.41 -24.31
N GLU A 303 8.68 -2.45 -23.06
CA GLU A 303 7.80 -2.39 -21.88
C GLU A 303 6.91 -1.14 -21.90
N PHE A 304 7.44 0.04 -22.25
CA PHE A 304 6.65 1.26 -22.38
C PHE A 304 5.78 1.26 -23.66
N SER A 305 6.36 0.89 -24.81
CA SER A 305 5.65 0.98 -26.10
C SER A 305 4.49 0.00 -26.24
N MET A 306 4.55 -1.14 -25.53
CA MET A 306 3.53 -2.20 -25.54
C MET A 306 2.77 -2.27 -24.21
N GLU A 307 2.78 -1.20 -23.41
CA GLU A 307 2.12 -1.14 -22.09
C GLU A 307 0.65 -1.58 -22.16
N SER A 308 -0.09 -1.11 -23.18
CA SER A 308 -1.52 -1.44 -23.34
C SER A 308 -1.80 -2.92 -23.61
N GLU A 309 -0.84 -3.65 -24.19
CA GLU A 309 -0.96 -5.08 -24.44
C GLU A 309 -0.43 -5.89 -23.25
N LEU A 310 0.70 -5.47 -22.69
CA LEU A 310 1.38 -6.16 -21.60
C LEU A 310 0.64 -6.00 -20.27
N GLN A 311 -0.06 -4.90 -20.03
CA GLN A 311 -0.73 -4.67 -18.76
C GLN A 311 -1.99 -5.53 -18.65
N GLY A 312 -2.07 -6.32 -17.57
CA GLY A 312 -3.25 -7.13 -17.27
C GLY A 312 -4.37 -6.31 -16.65
N GLN A 313 -5.61 -6.82 -16.72
CA GLN A 313 -6.75 -6.21 -16.05
C GLN A 313 -6.80 -6.63 -14.59
N LYS A 314 -6.73 -5.67 -13.67
CA LYS A 314 -6.83 -5.96 -12.23
C LYS A 314 -8.18 -6.55 -11.86
N GLY A 315 -8.14 -7.40 -10.85
CA GLY A 315 -9.34 -7.85 -10.17
C GLY A 315 -9.78 -6.82 -9.15
N SER A 316 -10.92 -7.08 -8.51
CA SER A 316 -11.38 -6.26 -7.39
C SER A 316 -12.08 -7.13 -6.36
N GLU A 317 -11.97 -6.81 -5.09
CA GLU A 317 -12.78 -7.38 -4.03
C GLU A 317 -13.39 -6.27 -3.19
N THR A 318 -14.59 -6.49 -2.67
CA THR A 318 -15.26 -5.57 -1.76
C THR A 318 -15.04 -6.05 -0.33
N ILE A 319 -14.36 -5.26 0.48
CA ILE A 319 -14.18 -5.54 1.90
C ILE A 319 -15.07 -4.63 2.75
N TYR A 320 -15.62 -5.18 3.82
CA TYR A 320 -16.34 -4.44 4.85
C TYR A 320 -15.40 -4.21 6.02
N VAL A 321 -15.03 -2.96 6.29
CA VAL A 321 -14.12 -2.61 7.40
C VAL A 321 -14.86 -1.96 8.55
N ASP A 322 -14.50 -2.28 9.79
CA ASP A 322 -15.03 -1.60 10.97
C ASP A 322 -14.49 -0.16 11.13
N ASN A 323 -14.97 0.57 12.15
CA ASN A 323 -14.49 1.91 12.48
C ASN A 323 -12.98 2.00 12.82
N LEU A 324 -12.32 0.87 13.07
CA LEU A 324 -10.88 0.77 13.34
C LEU A 324 -10.09 0.35 12.10
N GLY A 325 -10.76 0.06 10.98
CA GLY A 325 -10.16 -0.36 9.72
C GLY A 325 -9.87 -1.85 9.62
N ARG A 326 -10.42 -2.68 10.51
CA ARG A 326 -10.25 -4.14 10.47
C ARG A 326 -11.27 -4.76 9.52
N ILE A 327 -10.83 -5.74 8.72
CA ILE A 327 -11.66 -6.45 7.75
C ILE A 327 -12.63 -7.38 8.50
N LEU A 328 -13.93 -7.20 8.28
CA LEU A 328 -15.00 -8.06 8.83
C LEU A 328 -15.37 -9.17 7.85
N GLU A 329 -15.55 -8.80 6.58
CA GLU A 329 -16.04 -9.68 5.53
C GLU A 329 -15.51 -9.22 4.16
N THR A 330 -15.30 -10.19 3.27
CA THR A 330 -14.95 -9.97 1.87
C THR A 330 -16.07 -10.52 0.99
N ASP A 331 -16.55 -9.69 0.05
CA ASP A 331 -17.60 -10.01 -0.91
C ASP A 331 -17.20 -9.54 -2.33
N ASN A 332 -17.93 -9.97 -3.35
CA ASN A 332 -17.79 -9.54 -4.75
C ASN A 332 -16.35 -9.61 -5.30
N VAL A 333 -15.71 -10.77 -5.16
CA VAL A 333 -14.37 -11.02 -5.71
C VAL A 333 -14.45 -11.22 -7.23
N VAL A 334 -13.83 -10.30 -7.96
CA VAL A 334 -13.57 -10.38 -9.41
C VAL A 334 -12.10 -10.74 -9.59
N ALA A 335 -11.82 -11.87 -10.22
CA ALA A 335 -10.45 -12.33 -10.43
C ALA A 335 -9.71 -11.43 -11.47
N PRO A 336 -8.40 -11.16 -11.26
CA PRO A 336 -7.58 -10.45 -12.24
C PRO A 336 -7.38 -11.30 -13.49
N THR A 337 -7.21 -10.62 -14.63
CA THR A 337 -6.83 -11.24 -15.92
C THR A 337 -5.42 -10.82 -16.29
N ALA A 338 -4.59 -11.80 -16.70
CA ALA A 338 -3.22 -11.53 -17.15
C ALA A 338 -3.21 -10.72 -18.45
N GLY A 339 -2.15 -9.91 -18.64
CA GLY A 339 -1.92 -9.19 -19.89
C GLY A 339 -1.53 -10.11 -21.06
N ASN A 340 -1.53 -9.56 -22.27
CA ASN A 340 -1.21 -10.31 -23.49
C ASN A 340 0.29 -10.53 -23.62
N ASP A 341 0.65 -11.76 -24.02
CA ASP A 341 2.03 -12.10 -24.37
C ASP A 341 2.44 -11.43 -25.69
N VAL A 342 3.63 -10.82 -25.71
CA VAL A 342 4.18 -10.11 -26.88
C VAL A 342 5.32 -10.93 -27.49
N TYR A 343 5.23 -11.18 -28.80
CA TYR A 343 6.25 -11.86 -29.57
C TYR A 343 7.01 -10.85 -30.44
N LEU A 344 8.32 -10.73 -30.21
CA LEU A 344 9.19 -9.85 -30.97
C LEU A 344 9.65 -10.52 -32.26
N THR A 345 10.04 -9.70 -33.24
CA THR A 345 10.68 -10.17 -34.48
C THR A 345 12.18 -10.43 -34.31
N ILE A 346 12.73 -10.09 -33.15
CA ILE A 346 14.15 -10.20 -32.82
C ILE A 346 14.51 -11.67 -32.56
N ASP A 347 15.68 -12.08 -33.03
CA ASP A 347 16.29 -13.38 -32.73
C ASP A 347 17.32 -13.24 -31.60
N THR A 348 17.18 -14.05 -30.56
CA THR A 348 18.05 -13.96 -29.38
C THR A 348 19.51 -14.25 -29.68
N ASN A 349 19.79 -15.25 -30.51
CA ASN A 349 21.15 -15.66 -30.82
C ASN A 349 21.83 -14.63 -31.73
N LEU A 350 21.09 -14.08 -32.70
CA LEU A 350 21.58 -13.01 -33.56
C LEU A 350 21.91 -11.75 -32.74
N GLN A 351 21.03 -11.32 -31.83
CA GLN A 351 21.25 -10.15 -30.99
C GLN A 351 22.49 -10.32 -30.10
N LYS A 352 22.66 -11.50 -29.47
CA LYS A 352 23.85 -11.83 -28.68
C LYS A 352 25.13 -11.77 -29.52
N ALA A 353 25.09 -12.28 -30.75
CA ALA A 353 26.24 -12.25 -31.66
C ALA A 353 26.61 -10.81 -32.06
N VAL A 354 25.63 -9.99 -32.44
CA VAL A 354 25.83 -8.57 -32.79
C VAL A 354 26.41 -7.79 -31.60
N TYR A 355 25.88 -7.99 -30.40
CA TYR A 355 26.38 -7.32 -29.19
C TYR A 355 27.86 -7.65 -28.95
N ARG A 356 28.25 -8.94 -29.00
CA ARG A 356 29.64 -9.36 -28.80
C ARG A 356 30.57 -8.80 -29.87
N LEU A 357 30.12 -8.71 -31.13
CA LEU A 357 30.89 -8.10 -32.21
C LEU A 357 31.11 -6.61 -31.96
N LEU A 358 30.09 -5.88 -31.50
CA LEU A 358 30.20 -4.46 -31.14
C LEU A 358 31.15 -4.26 -29.95
N GLU A 359 31.02 -5.07 -28.91
CA GLU A 359 31.91 -5.04 -27.73
C GLU A 359 33.37 -5.28 -28.12
N CYS A 360 33.62 -6.27 -28.99
CA CYS A 360 34.94 -6.56 -29.51
C CYS A 360 35.51 -5.38 -30.32
N PHE A 361 34.69 -4.77 -31.18
CA PHE A 361 35.11 -3.64 -32.02
C PHE A 361 35.46 -2.39 -31.19
N ILE A 362 34.63 -2.07 -30.19
CA ILE A 362 34.90 -0.96 -29.26
C ILE A 362 36.18 -1.25 -28.44
N SER A 363 36.36 -2.49 -27.99
CA SER A 363 37.56 -2.87 -27.24
C SER A 363 38.83 -2.74 -28.08
N MET A 364 38.79 -3.17 -29.35
CA MET A 364 39.92 -3.03 -30.27
C MET A 364 40.27 -1.56 -30.54
N THR A 365 39.27 -0.71 -30.84
CA THR A 365 39.51 0.72 -31.09
C THR A 365 40.05 1.47 -29.87
N LEU A 366 39.61 1.12 -28.66
CA LEU A 366 40.15 1.70 -27.42
C LEU A 366 41.61 1.28 -27.15
N LEU A 367 42.00 0.07 -27.57
CA LEU A 367 43.39 -0.38 -27.49
C LEU A 367 44.27 0.33 -28.52
N GLU A 368 43.77 0.58 -29.73
CA GLU A 368 44.50 1.34 -30.76
C GLU A 368 44.69 2.82 -30.39
N ILE A 369 43.73 3.45 -29.69
CA ILE A 369 43.83 4.86 -29.26
C ILE A 369 44.81 5.04 -28.08
N ARG A 370 45.06 3.97 -27.30
CA ARG A 370 45.98 3.99 -26.15
C ARG A 370 47.42 3.63 -26.51
N ALA A 371 47.66 3.10 -27.71
CA ALA A 371 48.99 2.83 -28.27
C ALA A 371 49.47 4.02 -29.10
#